data_AF-A0AAX4AKR3-F1
#
_entry.id   AF-A0AAX4AKR3-F1
#
_cell.length_a   1.000
_cell.length_b   1.000
_cell.length_c   1.000
_cell.angle_alpha   90.00
_cell.angle_beta   90.00
_cell.angle_gamma   90.00
#
_symmetry.space_group_name_H-M   'P 1'
#
loop_
_entity.id
_entity.type
_entity.pdbx_description
1 polymer ?
#
loop_
_entity_poly.entity_id
_entity_poly.type
_entity_poly.pdbx_seq_one_letter_code
_entity_poly.pdbx_strand_id
1 'polypeptide(L)'
;MTKFEDKLEKLPIKTIQHPFGDTEYYKAVHIKTLIAQADEEFQELKEQHGNQAESILLMLEEISTLKSQLQQQALPVVPECVAEFITKIKKVHNSLRFAFNSKFNECPAEYWNEAIVWQLNNPDEFARAWLDGYEVEKPQLFYIGLPNVYGLKNKILVSKVENGTIVEFSNGKNYALKFTEQEIKSIDERYWQFAVPVEDGE
;
A
#
# COMPACT_ATOMS: atom_id res chain seq x y z
N MET A 1 42.94 -18.93 9.23
CA MET A 1 43.85 -17.93 8.68
C MET A 1 43.50 -17.68 7.23
N THR A 2 43.60 -16.43 6.76
CA THR A 2 43.50 -16.10 5.34
C THR A 2 44.80 -16.49 4.61
N LYS A 3 44.74 -16.66 3.28
CA LYS A 3 45.96 -16.87 2.45
C LYS A 3 47.04 -15.80 2.69
N PHE A 4 46.63 -14.59 3.09
CA PHE A 4 47.54 -13.48 3.38
C PHE A 4 48.23 -13.62 4.74
N GLU A 5 47.50 -14.04 5.77
CA GLU A 5 48.06 -14.36 7.10
C GLU A 5 49.10 -15.49 7.00
N ASP A 6 48.80 -16.55 6.24
CA ASP A 6 49.73 -17.65 5.98
C ASP A 6 50.99 -17.20 5.21
N LYS A 7 50.87 -16.19 4.33
CA LYS A 7 51.99 -15.61 3.56
C LYS A 7 52.86 -14.72 4.46
N LEU A 8 52.26 -14.00 5.41
CA LEU A 8 52.94 -13.15 6.39
C LEU A 8 53.77 -13.95 7.38
N GLU A 9 53.22 -15.03 7.95
CA GLU A 9 53.92 -15.88 8.92
C GLU A 9 55.18 -16.56 8.35
N LYS A 10 55.22 -16.74 7.02
CA LYS A 10 56.36 -17.33 6.30
C LYS A 10 57.44 -16.31 5.93
N LEU A 11 57.21 -15.02 6.12
CA LEU A 11 58.20 -14.00 5.81
C LEU A 11 59.37 -14.04 6.81
N PRO A 12 60.61 -13.80 6.35
CA PRO A 12 61.75 -13.77 7.23
C PRO A 12 61.64 -12.59 8.21
N ILE A 13 61.67 -12.93 9.50
CA ILE A 13 61.64 -11.99 10.63
C ILE A 13 63.09 -11.62 10.99
N LYS A 14 63.34 -10.32 11.20
CA LYS A 14 64.57 -9.81 11.79
C LYS A 14 64.33 -9.46 13.24
N THR A 15 65.08 -10.08 14.14
CA THR A 15 65.11 -9.71 15.55
C THR A 15 66.21 -8.68 15.78
N ILE A 16 65.85 -7.53 16.35
CA ILE A 16 66.79 -6.51 16.78
C ILE A 16 66.80 -6.47 18.30
N GLN A 17 67.98 -6.63 18.88
CA GLN A 17 68.21 -6.60 20.33
C GLN A 17 68.26 -5.13 20.79
N HIS A 18 67.47 -4.79 21.81
CA HIS A 18 67.49 -3.47 22.43
C HIS A 18 67.74 -3.58 23.95
N PRO A 19 68.19 -2.50 24.61
CA PRO A 19 68.50 -2.52 26.05
C PRO A 19 67.33 -2.94 26.96
N PHE A 20 66.10 -2.90 26.45
CA PHE A 20 64.86 -3.21 27.17
C PHE A 20 64.16 -4.48 26.65
N GLY A 21 64.79 -5.25 25.75
CA GLY A 21 64.25 -6.49 25.18
C GLY A 21 64.40 -6.56 23.66
N ASP A 22 63.93 -7.68 23.10
CA ASP A 22 64.00 -7.96 21.66
C ASP A 22 62.76 -7.49 20.92
N THR A 23 62.95 -6.97 19.71
CA THR A 23 61.84 -6.62 18.83
C THR A 23 61.99 -7.27 17.46
N GLU A 24 60.91 -7.90 17.01
CA GLU A 24 60.82 -8.58 15.73
C GLU A 24 60.24 -7.65 14.66
N TYR A 25 60.87 -7.61 13.49
CA TYR A 25 60.47 -6.79 12.36
C TYR A 25 60.46 -7.58 11.06
N TYR A 26 59.46 -7.34 10.23
CA TYR A 26 59.51 -7.77 8.84
C TYR A 26 60.39 -6.84 8.00
N LYS A 27 61.13 -7.41 7.06
CA LYS A 27 61.87 -6.61 6.09
C LYS A 27 60.89 -5.91 5.15
N ALA A 28 60.94 -4.57 5.10
CA ALA A 28 60.04 -3.74 4.31
C ALA A 28 59.93 -4.15 2.82
N VAL A 29 61.00 -4.69 2.23
CA VAL A 29 61.00 -5.17 0.84
C VAL A 29 60.02 -6.33 0.65
N HIS A 30 59.96 -7.29 1.58
CA HIS A 30 59.07 -8.44 1.45
C HIS A 30 57.60 -8.04 1.66
N ILE A 31 57.34 -7.12 2.60
CA ILE A 31 56.00 -6.56 2.81
C ILE A 31 55.52 -5.80 1.58
N LYS A 32 56.38 -4.97 0.97
CA LYS A 32 56.05 -4.28 -0.30
C LYS A 32 55.71 -5.25 -1.44
N THR A 33 56.46 -6.35 -1.56
CA THR A 33 56.17 -7.39 -2.58
C THR A 33 54.83 -8.07 -2.32
N LEU A 34 54.51 -8.43 -1.06
CA LEU A 34 53.22 -9.02 -0.73
C LEU A 34 52.05 -8.07 -1.01
N ILE A 35 52.22 -6.78 -0.71
CA ILE A 35 51.20 -5.76 -1.03
C ILE A 35 50.99 -5.66 -2.54
N ALA A 36 52.07 -5.57 -3.33
CA ALA A 36 51.96 -5.50 -4.79
C ALA A 36 51.27 -6.75 -5.37
N GLN A 37 51.57 -7.94 -4.86
CA GLN A 37 50.90 -9.17 -5.26
C GLN A 37 49.40 -9.17 -4.88
N ALA A 38 49.06 -8.67 -3.69
CA ALA A 38 47.66 -8.57 -3.27
C ALA A 38 46.88 -7.55 -4.12
N ASP A 39 47.51 -6.44 -4.50
CA ASP A 39 46.92 -5.44 -5.39
C ASP A 39 46.66 -6.02 -6.79
N GLU A 40 47.61 -6.80 -7.32
CA GLU A 40 47.47 -7.49 -8.61
C GLU A 40 46.36 -8.55 -8.57
N GLU A 41 46.35 -9.41 -7.54
CA GLU A 41 45.27 -10.40 -7.30
C GLU A 41 43.89 -9.70 -7.21
N PHE A 42 43.82 -8.52 -6.57
CA PHE A 42 42.58 -7.74 -6.49
C PHE A 42 42.15 -7.16 -7.84
N GLN A 43 43.09 -6.61 -8.65
CA GLN A 43 42.75 -6.10 -9.99
C GLN A 43 42.28 -7.22 -10.91
N GLU A 44 42.93 -8.38 -10.90
CA GLU A 44 42.50 -9.54 -11.68
C GLU A 44 41.08 -9.99 -11.31
N LEU A 45 40.78 -10.08 -10.01
CA LEU A 45 39.42 -10.40 -9.54
C LEU A 45 38.41 -9.35 -9.97
N LYS A 46 38.79 -8.07 -9.93
CA LYS A 46 37.93 -6.97 -10.36
C LYS A 46 37.67 -7.00 -11.86
N GLU A 47 38.67 -7.31 -12.69
CA GLU A 47 38.48 -7.45 -14.14
C GLU A 47 37.65 -8.69 -14.48
N GLN A 48 37.89 -9.80 -13.77
CA GLN A 48 37.17 -11.05 -13.98
C GLN A 48 35.69 -10.94 -13.60
N HIS A 49 35.38 -10.25 -12.49
CA HIS A 49 34.03 -10.24 -11.91
C HIS A 49 33.32 -8.88 -11.98
N GLY A 50 34.01 -7.81 -12.38
CA GLY A 50 33.45 -6.45 -12.39
C GLY A 50 32.21 -6.31 -13.26
N ASN A 51 32.26 -6.87 -14.49
CA ASN A 51 31.10 -6.88 -15.39
C ASN A 51 29.92 -7.68 -14.82
N GLN A 52 30.20 -8.76 -14.09
CA GLN A 52 29.15 -9.55 -13.43
C GLN A 52 28.53 -8.77 -12.27
N ALA A 53 29.34 -8.06 -11.48
CA ALA A 53 28.87 -7.22 -10.39
C ALA A 53 28.00 -6.06 -10.91
N GLU A 54 28.41 -5.41 -11.99
CA GLU A 54 27.63 -4.34 -12.64
C GLU A 54 26.31 -4.87 -13.22
N SER A 55 26.34 -6.03 -13.88
CA SER A 55 25.13 -6.70 -14.36
C SER A 55 24.17 -7.08 -13.22
N ILE A 56 24.68 -7.53 -12.06
CA ILE A 56 23.85 -7.80 -10.88
C ILE A 56 23.19 -6.53 -10.36
N LEU A 57 23.93 -5.41 -10.29
CA LEU A 57 23.39 -4.13 -9.85
C LEU A 57 22.25 -3.65 -10.77
N LEU A 58 22.43 -3.76 -12.08
CA LEU A 58 21.39 -3.44 -13.06
C LEU A 58 20.15 -4.33 -12.90
N MET A 59 20.32 -5.65 -12.76
CA MET A 59 19.20 -6.56 -12.53
C MET A 59 18.45 -6.24 -11.23
N LEU A 60 19.17 -5.85 -10.16
CA LEU A 60 18.54 -5.45 -8.90
C LEU A 60 17.71 -4.17 -9.05
N GLU A 61 18.20 -3.20 -9.83
CA GLU A 61 17.45 -2.00 -10.17
C GLU A 61 16.18 -2.33 -10.96
N GLU A 62 16.29 -3.15 -12.00
CA GLU A 62 15.13 -3.62 -12.77
C GLU A 62 14.09 -4.35 -11.91
N ILE A 63 14.54 -5.27 -11.04
CA ILE A 63 13.65 -5.98 -10.10
C ILE A 63 12.95 -4.99 -9.16
N SER A 64 13.66 -3.97 -8.68
CA SER A 64 13.09 -2.93 -7.82
C SER A 64 12.01 -2.14 -8.56
N THR A 65 12.28 -1.73 -9.80
CA THR A 65 11.32 -1.03 -10.66
C THR A 65 10.10 -1.88 -10.95
N LEU A 66 10.28 -3.14 -11.36
CA LEU A 66 9.18 -4.08 -11.62
C LEU A 66 8.33 -4.34 -10.38
N LYS A 67 8.97 -4.48 -9.22
CA LYS A 67 8.26 -4.63 -7.94
C LYS A 67 7.41 -3.40 -7.63
N SER A 68 7.94 -2.19 -7.86
CA SER A 68 7.18 -0.96 -7.68
C SER A 68 6.00 -0.88 -8.65
N GLN A 69 6.19 -1.24 -9.92
CA GLN A 69 5.12 -1.27 -10.91
C GLN A 69 4.00 -2.27 -10.54
N LEU A 70 4.35 -3.46 -10.04
CA LEU A 70 3.38 -4.45 -9.55
C LEU A 70 2.59 -3.93 -8.34
N GLN A 71 3.24 -3.22 -7.42
CA GLN A 71 2.57 -2.62 -6.27
C GLN A 71 1.69 -1.41 -6.62
N GLN A 72 1.98 -0.74 -7.74
CA GLN A 72 1.18 0.38 -8.25
C GLN A 72 -0.08 -0.06 -8.98
N GLN A 73 -0.32 -1.36 -9.17
CA GLN A 73 -1.57 -1.80 -9.79
C GLN A 73 -2.74 -1.37 -8.90
N ALA A 74 -3.62 -0.52 -9.47
CA ALA A 74 -4.76 0.00 -8.74
C ALA A 74 -5.59 -1.16 -8.17
N LEU A 75 -5.91 -1.07 -6.88
CA LEU A 75 -6.83 -1.99 -6.24
C LEU A 75 -8.22 -1.80 -6.86
N PRO A 76 -8.99 -2.89 -7.02
CA PRO A 76 -10.37 -2.77 -7.43
C PRO A 76 -11.15 -1.95 -6.39
N VAL A 77 -11.96 -1.01 -6.87
CA VAL A 77 -12.93 -0.28 -6.05
C VAL A 77 -14.19 -1.12 -5.99
N VAL A 78 -14.63 -1.47 -4.79
CA VAL A 78 -15.80 -2.33 -4.57
C VAL A 78 -16.85 -1.61 -3.72
N PRO A 79 -18.15 -1.86 -3.94
CA PRO A 79 -19.20 -1.33 -3.09
C PRO A 79 -19.06 -1.79 -1.63
N GLU A 80 -19.62 -1.01 -0.70
CA GLU A 80 -19.59 -1.32 0.74
C GLU A 80 -20.19 -2.70 1.07
N CYS A 81 -21.29 -3.08 0.42
CA CYS A 81 -21.91 -4.40 0.61
C CYS A 81 -20.97 -5.56 0.20
N VAL A 82 -20.15 -5.37 -0.83
CA VAL A 82 -19.14 -6.35 -1.29
C VAL A 82 -17.97 -6.40 -0.32
N ALA A 83 -17.51 -5.26 0.18
CA ALA A 83 -16.45 -5.17 1.19
C ALA A 83 -16.85 -5.88 2.48
N GLU A 84 -18.08 -5.66 2.95
CA GLU A 84 -18.63 -6.39 4.09
C GLU A 84 -18.68 -7.89 3.82
N PHE A 85 -19.06 -8.30 2.61
CA PHE A 85 -19.15 -9.71 2.21
C PHE A 85 -17.82 -10.41 2.29
N ILE A 86 -16.80 -9.85 1.64
CA ILE A 86 -15.45 -10.40 1.66
C ILE A 86 -14.94 -10.49 3.11
N THR A 87 -15.17 -9.45 3.93
CA THR A 87 -14.73 -9.42 5.32
C THR A 87 -15.40 -10.51 6.16
N LYS A 88 -16.73 -10.67 6.09
CA LYS A 88 -17.46 -11.67 6.89
C LYS A 88 -17.13 -13.09 6.44
N ILE A 89 -17.02 -13.35 5.13
CA ILE A 89 -16.65 -14.68 4.60
C ILE A 89 -15.21 -15.04 4.97
N LYS A 90 -14.25 -14.12 4.85
CA LYS A 90 -12.86 -14.37 5.27
C LYS A 90 -12.73 -14.61 6.78
N LYS A 91 -13.53 -13.91 7.60
CA LYS A 91 -13.54 -14.09 9.07
C LYS A 91 -13.96 -15.49 9.51
N VAL A 92 -14.84 -16.13 8.74
CA VAL A 92 -15.24 -17.54 8.97
C VAL A 92 -14.34 -18.55 8.25
N HIS A 93 -13.17 -18.09 7.75
CA HIS A 93 -12.17 -18.90 7.04
C HIS A 93 -12.71 -19.63 5.79
N ASN A 94 -13.76 -19.09 5.16
CA ASN A 94 -14.27 -19.63 3.91
C ASN A 94 -13.37 -19.23 2.73
N SER A 95 -13.34 -20.10 1.72
CA SER A 95 -12.50 -19.92 0.53
C SER A 95 -13.14 -19.02 -0.52
N LEU A 96 -12.33 -18.52 -1.46
CA LEU A 96 -12.83 -17.81 -2.64
C LEU A 96 -13.84 -18.65 -3.44
N ARG A 97 -13.62 -19.97 -3.53
CA ARG A 97 -14.59 -20.89 -4.16
C ARG A 97 -15.94 -20.88 -3.45
N PHE A 98 -15.94 -20.80 -2.11
CA PHE A 98 -17.18 -20.68 -1.34
C PHE A 98 -17.87 -19.35 -1.64
N ALA A 99 -17.13 -18.25 -1.67
CA ALA A 99 -17.67 -16.94 -2.03
C ALA A 99 -18.31 -16.95 -3.42
N PHE A 100 -17.64 -17.51 -4.42
CA PHE A 100 -18.20 -17.65 -5.78
C PHE A 100 -19.44 -18.54 -5.86
N ASN A 101 -19.51 -19.57 -5.03
CA ASN A 101 -20.64 -20.48 -4.98
C ASN A 101 -21.81 -19.97 -4.12
N SER A 102 -21.69 -18.78 -3.50
CA SER A 102 -22.77 -18.17 -2.74
C SER A 102 -23.87 -17.72 -3.70
N LYS A 103 -25.08 -18.29 -3.57
CA LYS A 103 -26.17 -18.04 -4.50
C LYS A 103 -27.24 -17.12 -3.92
N PHE A 104 -27.84 -16.37 -4.84
CA PHE A 104 -29.09 -15.63 -4.63
C PHE A 104 -30.16 -16.57 -4.03
N ASN A 105 -30.82 -16.16 -2.96
CA ASN A 105 -31.84 -16.92 -2.21
C ASN A 105 -31.39 -18.20 -1.46
N GLU A 106 -30.10 -18.56 -1.43
CA GLU A 106 -29.59 -19.63 -0.54
C GLU A 106 -28.99 -19.06 0.76
N CYS A 107 -28.69 -17.76 0.82
CA CYS A 107 -28.30 -17.06 2.04
C CYS A 107 -29.56 -16.56 2.79
N PRO A 108 -29.73 -16.83 4.11
CA PRO A 108 -30.88 -16.36 4.92
C PRO A 108 -30.99 -14.83 5.09
N ALA A 109 -30.14 -14.10 4.38
CA ALA A 109 -29.69 -12.76 4.64
C ALA A 109 -29.90 -11.99 3.34
N GLU A 110 -31.07 -11.36 3.20
CA GLU A 110 -31.39 -10.50 2.03
C GLU A 110 -30.31 -9.44 1.79
N TYR A 111 -29.58 -9.07 2.85
CA TYR A 111 -28.45 -8.14 2.84
C TYR A 111 -27.22 -8.58 2.03
N TRP A 112 -27.11 -9.85 1.61
CA TRP A 112 -26.02 -10.32 0.74
C TRP A 112 -26.34 -10.32 -0.75
N ASN A 113 -27.61 -10.14 -1.12
CA ASN A 113 -28.04 -10.27 -2.50
C ASN A 113 -27.35 -9.24 -3.40
N GLU A 114 -27.15 -8.01 -2.93
CA GLU A 114 -26.46 -6.96 -3.67
C GLU A 114 -24.99 -7.32 -3.93
N ALA A 115 -24.29 -7.83 -2.93
CA ALA A 115 -22.90 -8.25 -3.07
C ALA A 115 -22.75 -9.44 -4.05
N ILE A 116 -23.69 -10.41 -3.99
CA ILE A 116 -23.71 -11.56 -4.89
C ILE A 116 -24.01 -11.12 -6.33
N VAL A 117 -24.98 -10.22 -6.53
CA VAL A 117 -25.29 -9.67 -7.86
C VAL A 117 -24.10 -8.90 -8.42
N TRP A 118 -23.44 -8.07 -7.60
CA TRP A 118 -22.25 -7.35 -8.01
C TRP A 118 -21.11 -8.30 -8.41
N GLN A 119 -20.86 -9.33 -7.60
CA GLN A 119 -19.86 -10.37 -7.90
C GLN A 119 -20.14 -11.08 -9.23
N LEU A 120 -21.39 -11.41 -9.52
CA LEU A 120 -21.78 -12.07 -10.77
C LEU A 120 -21.53 -11.18 -12.00
N ASN A 121 -21.69 -9.86 -11.84
CA ASN A 121 -21.43 -8.88 -12.89
C ASN A 121 -19.95 -8.49 -13.02
N ASN A 122 -19.16 -8.63 -11.94
CA ASN A 122 -17.75 -8.21 -11.86
C ASN A 122 -16.87 -9.34 -11.26
N PRO A 123 -16.81 -10.52 -11.90
CA PRO A 123 -16.13 -11.69 -11.32
C PRO A 123 -14.61 -11.51 -11.19
N ASP A 124 -13.97 -10.84 -12.15
CA ASP A 124 -12.52 -10.64 -12.14
C ASP A 124 -12.12 -9.60 -11.09
N GLU A 125 -12.85 -8.49 -11.00
CA GLU A 125 -12.67 -7.47 -9.95
C GLU A 125 -12.94 -8.05 -8.57
N PHE A 126 -13.95 -8.91 -8.42
CA PHE A 126 -14.20 -9.61 -7.16
C PHE A 126 -13.04 -10.53 -6.76
N ALA A 127 -12.52 -11.31 -7.71
CA ALA A 127 -11.38 -12.19 -7.46
C ALA A 127 -10.13 -11.39 -7.06
N ARG A 128 -9.87 -10.27 -7.75
CA ARG A 128 -8.80 -9.34 -7.39
C ARG A 128 -9.01 -8.72 -6.01
N ALA A 129 -10.23 -8.26 -5.70
CA ALA A 129 -10.58 -7.73 -4.39
C ALA A 129 -10.29 -8.75 -3.29
N TRP A 130 -10.62 -10.01 -3.55
CA TRP A 130 -10.34 -11.10 -2.64
C TRP A 130 -8.85 -11.38 -2.46
N LEU A 131 -8.05 -11.40 -3.52
CA LEU A 131 -6.65 -11.84 -3.51
C LEU A 131 -5.68 -10.70 -3.19
N ASP A 132 -5.82 -9.59 -3.89
CA ASP A 132 -4.90 -8.45 -3.88
C ASP A 132 -5.29 -7.39 -2.85
N GLY A 133 -6.56 -7.41 -2.39
CA GLY A 133 -7.17 -6.36 -1.58
C GLY A 133 -8.05 -5.44 -2.42
N TYR A 134 -8.73 -4.49 -1.78
CA TYR A 134 -9.68 -3.58 -2.43
C TYR A 134 -9.73 -2.22 -1.73
N GLU A 135 -10.21 -1.23 -2.46
CA GLU A 135 -10.71 0.03 -1.90
C GLU A 135 -12.23 -0.02 -1.85
N VAL A 136 -12.82 0.57 -0.80
CA VAL A 136 -14.29 0.68 -0.71
C VAL A 136 -14.72 1.93 -1.46
N GLU A 137 -15.70 1.79 -2.35
CA GLU A 137 -16.34 2.89 -3.03
C GLU A 137 -16.84 3.90 -1.99
N LYS A 138 -16.30 5.12 -2.03
CA LYS A 138 -16.81 6.21 -1.20
C LYS A 138 -18.02 6.79 -1.92
N PRO A 139 -19.24 6.66 -1.38
CA PRO A 139 -20.41 7.22 -2.05
C PRO A 139 -20.27 8.75 -2.12
N GLN A 140 -20.64 9.34 -3.26
CA GLN A 140 -20.76 10.79 -3.37
C GLN A 140 -21.75 11.29 -2.32
N LEU A 141 -21.28 12.17 -1.44
CA LEU A 141 -22.11 12.80 -0.43
C LEU A 141 -22.67 14.13 -0.94
N PHE A 142 -23.83 14.49 -0.42
CA PHE A 142 -24.56 15.69 -0.77
C PHE A 142 -25.04 16.42 0.48
N TYR A 143 -25.03 17.74 0.44
CA TYR A 143 -25.81 18.59 1.33
C TYR A 143 -27.22 18.77 0.75
N ILE A 144 -28.25 18.84 1.58
CA ILE A 144 -29.59 19.30 1.14
C ILE A 144 -29.66 20.82 1.34
N GLY A 145 -29.62 21.58 0.24
CA GLY A 145 -29.64 23.04 0.24
C GLY A 145 -30.99 23.59 -0.17
N LEU A 146 -31.82 23.96 0.81
CA LEU A 146 -33.16 24.45 0.54
C LEU A 146 -33.15 25.85 -0.08
N PRO A 147 -34.15 26.18 -0.93
CA PRO A 147 -34.29 27.51 -1.49
C PRO A 147 -34.52 28.52 -0.38
N ASN A 148 -34.11 29.74 -0.65
CA ASN A 148 -34.09 30.81 0.32
C ASN A 148 -35.52 31.18 0.75
N VAL A 149 -35.88 30.95 2.01
CA VAL A 149 -37.20 31.28 2.55
C VAL A 149 -37.10 32.61 3.28
N TYR A 150 -37.86 33.62 2.84
CA TYR A 150 -38.05 34.94 3.46
C TYR A 150 -36.80 35.58 4.13
N GLY A 151 -36.07 36.42 3.38
CA GLY A 151 -35.17 37.45 3.95
C GLY A 151 -33.80 36.96 4.45
N LEU A 152 -33.52 35.67 4.45
CA LEU A 152 -32.19 35.13 4.72
C LEU A 152 -31.29 35.35 3.48
N LYS A 153 -30.01 35.68 3.68
CA LYS A 153 -29.06 35.93 2.57
C LYS A 153 -28.20 34.70 2.24
N ASN A 154 -28.25 33.67 3.08
CA ASN A 154 -27.34 32.52 3.03
C ASN A 154 -28.10 31.26 2.62
N LYS A 155 -27.38 30.29 2.02
CA LYS A 155 -27.92 28.96 1.75
C LYS A 155 -28.25 28.27 3.08
N ILE A 156 -29.48 27.77 3.19
CA ILE A 156 -29.98 27.04 4.35
C ILE A 156 -29.73 25.56 4.07
N LEU A 157 -28.90 24.93 4.92
CA LEU A 157 -28.56 23.51 4.79
C LEU A 157 -29.26 22.71 5.89
N VAL A 158 -29.61 21.46 5.60
CA VAL A 158 -30.12 20.54 6.62
C VAL A 158 -29.01 20.22 7.63
N SER A 159 -29.30 20.38 8.92
CA SER A 159 -28.36 20.08 10.01
C SER A 159 -28.82 18.96 10.94
N LYS A 160 -30.11 18.57 10.86
CA LYS A 160 -30.63 17.46 11.67
C LYS A 160 -31.87 16.81 11.04
N VAL A 161 -31.90 15.49 11.10
CA VAL A 161 -33.02 14.65 10.69
C VAL A 161 -33.36 13.70 11.84
N GLU A 162 -34.63 13.64 12.23
CA GLU A 162 -35.15 12.72 13.23
C GLU A 162 -36.29 11.89 12.62
N ASN A 163 -36.18 10.57 12.67
CA ASN A 163 -37.19 9.62 12.17
C ASN A 163 -37.64 9.94 10.73
N GLY A 164 -36.70 10.23 9.83
CA GLY A 164 -37.00 10.56 8.42
C GLY A 164 -37.58 11.97 8.21
N THR A 165 -37.64 12.80 9.25
CA THR A 165 -38.14 14.18 9.17
C THR A 165 -37.00 15.16 9.40
N ILE A 166 -36.86 16.16 8.54
CA ILE A 166 -35.91 17.26 8.75
C ILE A 166 -36.43 18.16 9.87
N VAL A 167 -35.62 18.36 10.91
CA VAL A 167 -36.02 19.10 12.12
C VAL A 167 -35.20 20.35 12.37
N GLU A 168 -33.97 20.44 11.85
CA GLU A 168 -33.11 21.62 12.03
C GLU A 168 -32.33 21.96 10.75
N PHE A 169 -32.00 23.24 10.66
CA PHE A 169 -31.24 23.82 9.55
C PHE A 169 -30.09 24.68 10.06
N SER A 170 -29.02 24.78 9.28
CA SER A 170 -27.85 25.60 9.57
C SER A 170 -27.55 26.60 8.45
N ASN A 171 -26.95 27.72 8.86
CA ASN A 171 -26.39 28.71 7.94
C ASN A 171 -24.92 28.34 7.69
N GLY A 172 -24.67 27.56 6.64
CA GLY A 172 -23.33 27.16 6.21
C GLY A 172 -22.96 25.71 6.55
N LYS A 173 -21.83 25.26 5.99
CA LYS A 173 -21.44 23.84 5.95
C LYS A 173 -20.98 23.26 7.30
N ASN A 174 -20.56 24.10 8.25
CA ASN A 174 -19.94 23.66 9.53
C ASN A 174 -20.82 22.73 10.37
N TYR A 175 -22.15 22.84 10.24
CA TYR A 175 -23.12 22.02 10.97
C TYR A 175 -24.07 21.29 10.02
N ALA A 176 -23.77 21.26 8.72
CA ALA A 176 -24.64 20.64 7.73
C ALA A 176 -24.39 19.13 7.69
N LEU A 177 -25.47 18.35 7.62
CA LEU A 177 -25.39 16.91 7.42
C LEU A 177 -25.06 16.59 5.96
N LYS A 178 -24.23 15.57 5.79
CA LYS A 178 -23.86 14.98 4.51
C LYS A 178 -24.69 13.69 4.34
N PHE A 179 -25.29 13.51 3.18
CA PHE A 179 -26.16 12.37 2.87
C PHE A 179 -25.75 11.72 1.56
N THR A 180 -25.96 10.41 1.45
CA THR A 180 -26.00 9.69 0.17
C THR A 180 -27.31 9.97 -0.57
N GLU A 181 -27.36 9.70 -1.88
CA GLU A 181 -28.60 9.81 -2.66
C GLU A 181 -29.75 8.98 -2.05
N GLN A 182 -29.46 7.77 -1.60
CA GLN A 182 -30.45 6.86 -1.01
C GLN A 182 -31.02 7.42 0.30
N GLU A 183 -30.19 8.02 1.15
CA GLU A 183 -30.64 8.66 2.39
C GLU A 183 -31.54 9.86 2.11
N ILE A 184 -31.20 10.70 1.13
CA ILE A 184 -32.05 11.83 0.72
C ILE A 184 -33.42 11.31 0.25
N LYS A 185 -33.42 10.29 -0.62
CA LYS A 185 -34.66 9.69 -1.14
C LYS A 185 -35.49 8.99 -0.06
N SER A 186 -34.83 8.43 0.96
CA SER A 186 -35.49 7.79 2.11
C SER A 186 -36.13 8.80 3.06
N ILE A 187 -35.59 10.03 3.15
CA ILE A 187 -36.25 11.15 3.83
C ILE A 187 -37.47 11.58 3.01
N ASP A 188 -37.24 12.01 1.77
CA ASP A 188 -38.26 12.32 0.77
C ASP A 188 -37.59 12.53 -0.60
N GLU A 189 -38.03 11.81 -1.62
CA GLU A 189 -37.48 11.91 -2.99
C GLU A 189 -37.47 13.34 -3.54
N ARG A 190 -38.41 14.20 -3.10
CA ARG A 190 -38.47 15.61 -3.51
C ARG A 190 -37.25 16.42 -3.07
N TYR A 191 -36.50 15.98 -2.07
CA TYR A 191 -35.30 16.69 -1.62
C TYR A 191 -34.09 16.48 -2.55
N TRP A 192 -34.13 15.49 -3.45
CA TRP A 192 -33.04 15.24 -4.39
C TRP A 192 -32.74 16.43 -5.29
N GLN A 193 -33.76 17.20 -5.68
CA GLN A 193 -33.58 18.42 -6.48
C GLN A 193 -32.77 19.53 -5.78
N PHE A 194 -32.61 19.42 -4.46
CA PHE A 194 -31.85 20.35 -3.62
C PHE A 194 -30.48 19.79 -3.20
N ALA A 195 -30.09 18.63 -3.71
CA ALA A 195 -28.81 18.01 -3.42
C ALA A 195 -27.65 18.85 -4.00
N VAL A 196 -26.69 19.20 -3.15
CA VAL A 196 -25.48 19.93 -3.52
C VAL A 196 -24.29 19.01 -3.22
N PRO A 197 -23.49 18.62 -4.22
CA PRO A 197 -22.38 17.69 -4.01
C PRO A 197 -21.37 18.29 -3.02
N VAL A 198 -20.86 17.44 -2.13
CA VAL A 198 -19.72 17.74 -1.26
C VAL A 198 -18.45 17.60 -2.10
N GLU A 199 -17.55 18.59 -2.04
CA GLU A 199 -16.29 18.54 -2.77
C GLU A 199 -15.28 17.63 -2.03
N ASP A 200 -14.51 16.86 -2.80
CA ASP A 200 -13.46 15.99 -2.26
C ASP A 200 -12.40 16.84 -1.53
N GLY A 201 -12.35 16.70 -0.19
CA GLY A 201 -11.41 17.43 0.66
C GLY A 201 -12.02 18.43 1.64
N GLU A 202 -13.35 18.57 1.69
CA GLU A 202 -14.10 19.30 2.75
C GLU A 202 -14.39 18.46 3.99
#